data_AF-A0A0C2RR34-F1
#
_entry.id   AF-A0A0C2RR34-F1
#
_cell.length_a   1.000
_cell.length_b   1.000
_cell.length_c   1.000
_cell.angle_alpha   90.00
_cell.angle_beta   90.00
_cell.angle_gamma   90.00
#
_symmetry.space_group_name_H-M   'P 1'
#
loop_
_entity.id
_entity.type
_entity.pdbx_description
1 polymer ?
#
loop_
_entity_poly.entity_id
_entity_poly.type
_entity_poly.pdbx_seq_one_letter_code
_entity_poly.pdbx_strand_id
1 'polypeptide(L)'
;MASIVETRSCAALPIISSGGIHTSMDIIKSLALGASAAGLAGAFIRILTENGLAALIDEIELLKSELKLIMTALGAQTVDDLLSSPLIICGQTHHWLYTRGFNPDEYARRSLNTFRN
;
A
#
# COMPACT_ATOMS: atom_id res chain seq x y z
N MET A 1 -7.74 2.21 -4.79
CA MET A 1 -7.04 2.65 -3.56
C MET A 1 -7.84 3.61 -2.68
N ALA A 2 -8.64 4.55 -3.22
CA ALA A 2 -9.49 5.44 -2.41
C ALA A 2 -10.36 4.70 -1.36
N SER A 3 -10.88 3.52 -1.73
CA SER A 3 -11.66 2.66 -0.84
C SER A 3 -10.95 2.26 0.46
N ILE A 4 -9.61 2.19 0.48
CA ILE A 4 -8.84 1.89 1.70
C ILE A 4 -9.02 3.01 2.71
N VAL A 5 -8.91 4.26 2.26
CA VAL A 5 -9.09 5.45 3.08
C VAL A 5 -10.53 5.53 3.59
N GLU A 6 -11.51 5.31 2.72
CA GLU A 6 -12.92 5.32 3.09
C GLU A 6 -13.30 4.22 4.09
N THR A 7 -12.76 3.02 3.92
CA THR A 7 -13.06 1.90 4.82
C THR A 7 -12.43 2.13 6.19
N ARG A 8 -11.20 2.69 6.20
CA ARG A 8 -10.47 2.96 7.44
C ARG A 8 -11.13 4.00 8.33
N SER A 9 -11.88 4.96 7.79
CA SER A 9 -12.64 5.91 8.63
C SER A 9 -13.88 5.30 9.27
N CYS A 10 -14.44 4.25 8.68
CA CYS A 10 -15.72 3.69 9.08
C CYS A 10 -15.60 2.43 9.95
N ALA A 11 -14.46 1.75 9.92
CA ALA A 11 -14.26 0.49 10.66
C ALA A 11 -12.86 0.39 11.26
N ALA A 12 -12.79 0.03 12.56
CA ALA A 12 -11.56 -0.32 13.26
C ALA A 12 -11.24 -1.83 13.10
N LEU A 13 -11.31 -2.34 11.87
CA LEU A 13 -11.05 -3.75 11.54
C LEU A 13 -9.83 -3.86 10.61
N PRO A 14 -9.13 -5.00 10.58
CA PRO A 14 -8.10 -5.26 9.58
C PRO A 14 -8.66 -5.14 8.15
N ILE A 15 -7.98 -4.39 7.30
CA ILE A 15 -8.39 -4.14 5.91
C ILE A 15 -7.46 -4.87 4.95
N ILE A 16 -8.02 -5.64 4.01
CA ILE A 16 -7.24 -6.28 2.94
C ILE A 16 -7.49 -5.55 1.62
N SER A 17 -6.42 -5.09 0.99
CA SER A 17 -6.44 -4.47 -0.34
C SER A 17 -6.21 -5.51 -1.43
N SER A 18 -7.27 -5.97 -2.11
CA SER A 18 -7.15 -7.02 -3.16
C SER A 18 -7.30 -6.51 -4.61
N GLY A 19 -7.85 -5.31 -4.82
CA GLY A 19 -8.19 -4.81 -6.16
C GLY A 19 -7.09 -3.97 -6.80
N GLY A 20 -6.62 -4.39 -7.98
CA GLY A 20 -5.72 -3.59 -8.83
C GLY A 20 -4.27 -3.49 -8.34
N ILE A 21 -3.82 -4.46 -7.54
CA ILE A 21 -2.43 -4.54 -7.07
C ILE A 21 -1.64 -5.40 -8.06
N HIS A 22 -0.58 -4.83 -8.64
CA HIS A 22 0.24 -5.50 -9.65
C HIS A 22 1.73 -5.47 -9.34
N THR A 23 2.18 -4.49 -8.54
CA THR A 23 3.59 -4.25 -8.26
C THR A 23 3.88 -4.15 -6.76
N SER A 24 5.16 -4.27 -6.38
CA SER A 24 5.64 -3.98 -5.03
C SER A 24 5.24 -2.58 -4.56
N MET A 25 5.27 -1.60 -5.47
CA MET A 25 4.86 -0.23 -5.16
C MET A 25 3.35 -0.11 -4.87
N ASP A 26 2.50 -0.89 -5.54
CA ASP A 26 1.06 -0.91 -5.23
C ASP A 26 0.81 -1.48 -3.83
N ILE A 27 1.53 -2.54 -3.46
CA ILE A 27 1.48 -3.14 -2.12
C ILE A 27 1.88 -2.09 -1.08
N ILE A 28 3.04 -1.43 -1.24
CA ILE A 28 3.53 -0.41 -0.31
C ILE A 28 2.52 0.73 -0.17
N LYS A 29 1.97 1.25 -1.27
CA LYS A 29 0.95 2.29 -1.24
C LYS A 29 -0.30 1.83 -0.50
N SER A 30 -0.78 0.61 -0.74
CA SER A 30 -1.96 0.08 -0.04
C SER A 30 -1.73 -0.04 1.47
N LEU A 31 -0.57 -0.55 1.88
CA LEU A 31 -0.20 -0.66 3.29
C LEU A 31 -0.09 0.73 3.94
N ALA A 32 0.64 1.65 3.31
CA ALA A 32 0.80 3.02 3.79
C ALA A 32 -0.53 3.80 3.84
N LEU A 33 -1.47 3.52 2.93
CA LEU A 33 -2.80 4.12 2.95
C LEU A 33 -3.68 3.61 4.10
N GLY A 34 -3.33 2.48 4.71
CA GLY A 34 -4.00 1.96 5.89
C GLY A 34 -4.49 0.51 5.80
N ALA A 35 -4.13 -0.23 4.76
CA ALA A 35 -4.44 -1.66 4.69
C ALA A 35 -3.51 -2.47 5.61
N SER A 36 -4.02 -3.57 6.17
CA SER A 36 -3.27 -4.54 6.96
C SER A 36 -2.58 -5.59 6.08
N ALA A 37 -3.10 -5.84 4.87
CA ALA A 37 -2.52 -6.73 3.88
C ALA A 37 -2.90 -6.31 2.46
N ALA A 38 -2.10 -6.73 1.48
CA ALA A 38 -2.40 -6.57 0.05
C ALA A 38 -2.43 -7.94 -0.64
N GLY A 39 -3.44 -8.16 -1.47
CA GLY A 39 -3.62 -9.39 -2.24
C GLY A 39 -3.18 -9.20 -3.70
N LEU A 40 -2.35 -10.12 -4.19
CA LEU A 40 -1.98 -10.26 -5.60
C LEU A 40 -2.53 -11.60 -6.12
N ALA A 41 -3.31 -11.58 -7.20
CA ALA A 41 -3.85 -12.81 -7.79
C ALA A 41 -3.53 -12.91 -9.29
N GLY A 42 -4.08 -11.98 -10.09
CA GLY A 42 -4.00 -12.07 -11.56
C GLY A 42 -2.56 -12.14 -12.11
N ALA A 43 -1.63 -11.39 -11.52
CA ALA A 43 -0.22 -11.42 -11.92
C ALA A 43 0.42 -12.80 -11.68
N PHE A 44 0.21 -13.39 -10.52
CA PHE A 44 0.75 -14.70 -10.16
C PHE A 44 0.13 -15.83 -10.97
N ILE A 45 -1.19 -15.81 -11.20
CA ILE A 45 -1.87 -16.81 -12.02
C ILE A 45 -1.34 -16.77 -13.46
N ARG A 46 -1.13 -15.57 -14.01
CA ARG A 46 -0.56 -15.40 -15.35
C ARG A 46 0.85 -15.99 -15.45
N ILE A 47 1.75 -15.64 -14.52
CA ILE A 47 3.12 -16.17 -14.50
C ILE A 47 3.13 -17.68 -14.33
N LEU A 48 2.29 -18.23 -13.45
CA LEU A 48 2.17 -19.67 -13.27
C LEU A 48 1.73 -20.38 -14.56
N THR A 49 0.77 -19.78 -15.27
CA THR A 49 0.19 -20.37 -16.49
C THR A 49 1.14 -20.26 -17.68
N GLU A 50 1.86 -19.15 -17.82
CA GLU A 50 2.72 -18.84 -18.97
C GLU A 50 4.17 -19.34 -18.78
N ASN A 51 4.69 -19.31 -17.55
CA ASN A 51 6.11 -19.52 -17.25
C ASN A 51 6.36 -20.64 -16.23
N GLY A 52 5.32 -21.19 -15.62
CA GLY A 52 5.40 -22.33 -14.71
C GLY A 52 5.76 -21.97 -13.26
N LEU A 53 5.85 -23.00 -12.42
CA LEU A 53 6.00 -22.86 -10.97
C LEU A 53 7.34 -22.21 -10.56
N ALA A 54 8.45 -22.57 -11.23
CA ALA A 54 9.76 -22.01 -10.90
C ALA A 54 9.79 -20.49 -11.09
N ALA A 55 9.26 -20.01 -12.22
CA ALA A 55 9.15 -18.58 -12.50
C ALA A 55 8.24 -17.85 -11.49
N LEU A 56 7.14 -18.49 -11.05
CA LEU A 56 6.29 -17.91 -10.02
C LEU A 56 7.04 -17.76 -8.68
N ILE A 57 7.82 -18.77 -8.28
CA ILE A 57 8.62 -18.71 -7.05
C ILE A 57 9.64 -17.58 -7.14
N ASP A 58 10.35 -17.48 -8.27
CA ASP A 58 11.34 -16.42 -8.50
C ASP A 58 10.71 -15.02 -8.45
N GLU A 59 9.53 -14.85 -9.06
CA GLU A 59 8.78 -13.59 -9.00
C GLU A 59 8.38 -13.24 -7.56
N ILE A 60 7.90 -14.21 -6.77
CA ILE A 60 7.52 -13.96 -5.37
C ILE A 60 8.74 -13.54 -4.54
N GLU A 61 9.91 -14.16 -4.75
CA GLU A 61 11.14 -13.78 -4.05
C GLU A 61 11.68 -12.42 -4.51
N LEU A 62 11.54 -12.09 -5.79
CA LEU A 62 11.84 -10.75 -6.32
C LEU A 62 10.94 -9.71 -5.66
N LEU A 63 9.62 -9.93 -5.66
CA LEU A 63 8.64 -9.04 -5.02
C LEU A 63 8.97 -8.81 -3.54
N LYS A 64 9.31 -9.87 -2.79
CA LYS A 64 9.73 -9.76 -1.38
C LYS A 64 10.99 -8.92 -1.22
N SER A 65 11.93 -9.04 -2.15
CA SER A 65 13.18 -8.27 -2.13
C SER A 65 12.93 -6.79 -2.44
N GLU A 66 12.08 -6.49 -3.42
CA GLU A 66 11.66 -5.13 -3.74
C GLU A 66 10.92 -4.45 -2.58
N LEU A 67 10.01 -5.17 -1.91
CA LEU A 67 9.31 -4.65 -0.74
C LEU A 67 10.30 -4.24 0.36
N LYS A 68 11.29 -5.09 0.67
CA LYS A 68 12.34 -4.78 1.64
C LYS A 68 13.18 -3.58 1.21
N LEU A 69 13.52 -3.48 -0.07
CA LEU A 69 14.27 -2.35 -0.62
C LEU A 69 13.50 -1.03 -0.44
N ILE A 70 12.21 -1.02 -0.81
CA ILE A 70 11.35 0.17 -0.68
C ILE A 70 11.18 0.55 0.80
N MET A 71 10.88 -0.42 1.66
CA MET A 71 10.77 -0.18 3.10
C MET A 71 12.07 0.38 3.70
N THR A 72 13.23 -0.14 3.28
CA THR A 72 14.54 0.38 3.69
C THR A 72 14.73 1.83 3.24
N ALA A 73 14.38 2.16 1.99
CA ALA A 73 14.47 3.52 1.47
C ALA A 73 13.52 4.49 2.19
N LEU A 74 12.39 4.01 2.69
CA LEU A 74 11.43 4.77 3.49
C LEU A 74 11.78 4.84 4.99
N GLY A 75 12.80 4.12 5.44
CA GLY A 75 13.15 4.02 6.86
C GLY A 75 12.12 3.23 7.69
N ALA A 76 11.31 2.38 7.05
CA ALA A 76 10.33 1.52 7.70
C ALA A 76 10.95 0.16 8.03
N GLN A 77 11.05 -0.18 9.32
CA GLN A 77 11.56 -1.48 9.78
C GLN A 77 10.46 -2.55 9.80
N THR A 78 9.22 -2.13 10.05
CA THR A 78 8.04 -2.98 10.09
C THR A 78 6.99 -2.51 9.09
N VAL A 79 6.02 -3.38 8.76
CA VAL A 79 4.88 -2.99 7.92
C VAL A 79 4.04 -1.91 8.60
N ASP A 80 3.94 -1.93 9.93
CA ASP A 80 3.19 -0.93 10.70
C ASP A 80 3.83 0.46 10.62
N ASP A 81 5.16 0.54 10.46
CA ASP A 81 5.86 1.82 10.29
C ASP A 81 5.37 2.56 9.02
N LEU A 82 4.94 1.84 7.99
CA LEU A 82 4.40 2.42 6.75
C LEU A 82 3.13 3.23 7.00
N LEU A 83 2.36 2.92 8.06
CA LEU A 83 1.17 3.69 8.42
C LEU A 83 1.53 5.13 8.83
N SER A 84 2.75 5.34 9.32
CA SER A 84 3.27 6.64 9.73
C SER A 84 4.08 7.35 8.64
N SER A 85 4.40 6.65 7.55
CA SER A 85 5.15 7.23 6.43
C SER A 85 4.36 8.35 5.75
N PRO A 86 4.95 9.54 5.57
CA PRO A 86 4.32 10.61 4.81
C PRO A 86 4.12 10.20 3.34
N LEU A 87 2.94 10.47 2.80
CA LEU A 87 2.66 10.24 1.39
C LEU A 87 1.73 11.32 0.84
N ILE A 88 1.89 11.63 -0.44
CA ILE A 88 1.06 12.61 -1.15
C ILE A 88 0.02 11.86 -1.98
N ILE A 89 -1.25 12.13 -1.71
CA ILE A 89 -2.36 11.70 -2.57
C ILE A 89 -2.65 12.82 -3.56
N CYS A 90 -2.62 12.54 -4.86
CA CYS A 90 -2.81 13.56 -5.90
C CYS A 90 -3.84 13.12 -6.97
N GLY A 91 -4.15 14.04 -7.89
CA GLY A 91 -5.01 13.79 -9.06
C GLY A 91 -6.44 13.36 -8.70
N GLN A 92 -6.96 12.38 -9.45
CA GLN A 92 -8.35 11.92 -9.31
C GLN A 92 -8.63 11.31 -7.94
N THR A 93 -7.65 10.62 -7.32
CA THR A 93 -7.84 10.04 -5.99
C THR A 93 -7.95 11.13 -4.92
N HIS A 94 -7.13 12.18 -5.02
CA HIS A 94 -7.26 13.34 -4.13
C HIS A 94 -8.63 13.99 -4.27
N HIS A 95 -9.04 14.30 -5.50
CA HIS A 95 -10.34 14.92 -5.78
C HIS A 95 -11.51 14.07 -5.26
N TRP A 96 -11.45 12.75 -5.47
CA TRP A 96 -12.46 11.80 -4.98
C TRP A 96 -12.58 11.86 -3.45
N LEU A 97 -11.47 11.71 -2.73
CA LEU A 97 -11.46 11.72 -1.27
C LEU A 97 -11.93 13.06 -0.71
N TYR A 98 -11.42 14.17 -1.25
CA TYR A 98 -11.81 15.51 -0.84
C TYR A 98 -13.31 15.74 -1.02
N THR A 99 -13.86 15.37 -2.19
CA THR A 99 -15.30 15.51 -2.49
C THR A 99 -16.17 14.69 -1.55
N ARG A 100 -15.67 13.58 -1.00
CA ARG A 100 -16.38 12.72 -0.04
C ARG A 100 -16.17 13.11 1.43
N GLY A 101 -15.55 14.25 1.70
CA GLY A 101 -15.37 14.79 3.05
C GLY A 101 -14.13 14.27 3.80
N PHE A 102 -13.20 13.63 3.10
CA PHE A 102 -11.90 13.24 3.66
C PHE A 102 -10.89 14.37 3.50
N ASN A 103 -9.83 14.35 4.32
CA ASN A 103 -8.72 15.30 4.24
C ASN A 103 -7.42 14.58 3.79
N PRO A 104 -7.15 14.49 2.48
CA PRO A 104 -5.96 13.80 1.97
C PRO A 104 -4.65 14.38 2.48
N ASP A 105 -4.61 15.68 2.82
CA ASP A 105 -3.38 16.34 3.27
C ASP A 105 -2.87 15.82 4.61
N GLU A 106 -3.70 15.13 5.40
CA GLU A 106 -3.26 14.48 6.64
C GLU A 106 -2.23 13.38 6.37
N TYR A 107 -2.33 12.70 5.22
CA TYR A 107 -1.37 11.68 4.81
C TYR A 107 0.02 12.26 4.55
N ALA A 108 0.09 13.51 4.05
CA ALA A 108 1.35 14.19 3.78
C ALA A 108 2.06 14.65 5.07
N ARG A 109 1.36 14.70 6.21
CA ARG A 109 1.86 15.26 7.48
C ARG A 109 2.16 14.23 8.57
N ARG A 110 2.04 12.92 8.29
CA ARG A 110 2.09 11.85 9.30
C ARG A 110 3.38 11.78 10.14
N SER A 111 4.55 12.13 9.59
CA SER A 111 5.81 12.16 10.35
C SER A 111 6.06 13.46 11.11
N LEU A 112 5.37 14.56 10.77
CA LEU A 112 5.58 15.87 11.40
C LEU A 112 4.97 15.96 12.80
N ASN A 113 4.08 15.03 13.14
CA ASN A 113 3.45 14.98 14.47
C ASN A 113 4.34 14.33 15.52
N THR A 114 5.35 13.54 15.13
CA THR A 114 6.28 12.89 16.09
C THR A 114 7.33 13.87 16.64
N PHE A 115 7.66 14.94 15.91
CA PHE A 115 8.64 15.96 16.33
C PHE A 115 8.01 17.16 17.07
N ARG A 116 6.70 17.12 17.33
CA ARG A 116 5.93 18.23 17.93
C ARG A 116 5.49 17.99 19.38
N ASN A 117 5.94 16.90 20.02
CA ASN A 117 5.73 16.61 21.44
C ASN A 117 7.05 16.62 22.21
#